data_AF-A0AAI8ZRR8-F1
#
_entry.id   AF-A0AAI8ZRR8-F1
#
_cell.length_a   1.000
_cell.length_b   1.000
_cell.length_c   1.000
_cell.angle_alpha   90.00
_cell.angle_beta   90.00
_cell.angle_gamma   90.00
#
_symmetry.space_group_name_H-M   'P 1'
#
loop_
_entity.id
_entity.type
_entity.pdbx_description
1 polymer ?
#
loop_
_entity_poly.entity_id
_entity_poly.type
_entity_poly.pdbx_seq_one_letter_code
_entity_poly.pdbx_strand_id
1 'polypeptide(L)'
;MNYNIDNKIIYQEENGRLCSIIAPENTVRLSITPARILIYLLENKDRIITRTEILEKVWDEYGLQSSNNSLSQNISLLRKSFRELGYIEEIILTVPKVGFRISENVIIETEQPLSQDQIEIEESSHSHEMPPQPKRKGRWANYTLLVTLIVASILLTTLLAQLVDKENMDIVPEAKLYPIGNIGQCPAFTLDHYSEKLVASKLQLATELANKHLPCIDNSIYIFKLDDNYIQNHSGRIFLSLCSISKLHDSSFSNCQDVYIYEN
;
A
#
# COMPACT_ATOMS: atom_id res chain seq x y z
N MET A 1 6.90 2.08 21.91
CA MET A 1 8.37 2.01 21.74
C MET A 1 8.74 2.52 20.34
N ASN A 2 9.99 2.94 20.14
CA ASN A 2 10.51 3.26 18.80
C ASN A 2 11.55 2.21 18.41
N TYR A 3 11.50 1.78 17.16
CA TYR A 3 12.45 0.84 16.59
C TYR A 3 13.25 1.55 15.51
N ASN A 4 14.56 1.64 15.71
CA ASN A 4 15.50 2.07 14.69
C ASN A 4 15.92 0.84 13.86
N ILE A 5 15.59 0.87 12.57
CA ILE A 5 15.86 -0.18 11.61
C ILE A 5 17.01 0.29 10.71
N ASP A 6 18.17 -0.32 10.91
CA ASP A 6 19.41 -0.15 10.14
C ASP A 6 19.88 1.32 10.03
N ASN A 7 19.59 2.12 11.06
CA ASN A 7 19.87 3.56 11.11
C ASN A 7 19.35 4.34 9.89
N LYS A 8 18.28 3.84 9.26
CA LYS A 8 17.65 4.44 8.08
C LYS A 8 16.18 4.72 8.29
N ILE A 9 15.48 3.86 9.03
CA ILE A 9 14.02 3.97 9.23
C ILE A 9 13.73 3.90 10.72
N ILE A 10 12.87 4.80 11.20
CA ILE A 10 12.31 4.75 12.54
C ILE A 10 10.86 4.29 12.43
N TYR A 11 10.53 3.19 13.10
CA TYR A 11 9.15 2.80 13.34
C TYR A 11 8.68 3.30 14.70
N GLN A 12 7.66 4.15 14.71
CA GLN A 12 7.00 4.70 15.90
C GLN A 12 5.75 3.88 16.20
N GLU A 13 5.79 3.09 17.27
CA GLU A 13 4.69 2.20 17.63
C GLU A 13 3.42 2.96 18.03
N GLU A 14 3.56 4.08 18.76
CA GLU A 14 2.46 4.86 19.33
C GLU A 14 1.42 5.29 18.27
N ASN A 15 1.90 5.63 17.08
CA ASN A 15 1.08 6.15 16.00
C ASN A 15 1.11 5.28 14.72
N GLY A 16 1.84 4.16 14.75
CA GLY A 16 2.00 3.23 13.64
C GLY A 16 2.70 3.83 12.43
N ARG A 17 3.67 4.73 12.63
CA ARG A 17 4.36 5.43 11.53
C ARG A 17 5.74 4.88 11.27
N LEU A 18 6.07 4.72 10.00
CA LEU A 18 7.43 4.53 9.50
C LEU A 18 7.94 5.86 8.95
N CYS A 19 9.11 6.29 9.41
CA CYS A 19 9.75 7.54 9.01
C CYS A 19 11.16 7.27 8.50
N SER A 20 11.54 7.88 7.37
CA SER A 20 12.94 7.87 6.94
C SER A 20 13.76 8.83 7.80
N ILE A 21 14.95 8.41 8.24
CA ILE A 21 15.90 9.27 8.96
C ILE A 21 16.54 10.28 8.01
N ILE A 22 16.76 9.89 6.75
CA ILE A 22 17.45 10.70 5.74
C ILE A 22 16.51 11.74 5.12
N ALA A 23 15.23 11.39 4.97
CA ALA A 23 14.18 12.26 4.44
C ALA A 23 12.96 12.26 5.39
N PRO A 24 12.99 13.05 6.49
CA PRO A 24 11.94 13.03 7.52
C PRO A 24 10.52 13.36 7.03
N GLU A 25 10.41 14.03 5.88
CA GLU A 25 9.15 14.29 5.19
C GLU A 25 8.53 13.03 4.59
N ASN A 26 9.35 12.03 4.27
CA ASN A 26 8.90 10.75 3.74
C ASN A 26 8.48 9.85 4.90
N THR A 27 7.16 9.75 5.09
CA THR A 27 6.56 8.96 6.17
C THR A 27 5.39 8.14 5.65
N VAL A 28 5.27 6.93 6.15
CA VAL A 28 4.18 6.01 5.80
C VAL A 28 3.44 5.64 7.08
N ARG A 29 2.11 5.82 7.10
CA ARG A 29 1.28 5.39 8.22
C ARG A 29 0.72 4.00 7.94
N LEU A 30 1.04 3.04 8.81
CA LEU A 30 0.51 1.69 8.74
C LEU A 30 -0.90 1.64 9.36
N SER A 31 -1.78 0.86 8.76
CA SER A 31 -3.04 0.49 9.40
C SER A 31 -2.79 -0.51 10.54
N ILE A 32 -3.81 -0.77 11.37
CA ILE A 32 -3.68 -1.53 12.62
C ILE A 32 -3.05 -2.92 12.40
N THR A 33 -3.55 -3.67 11.42
CA THR A 33 -3.10 -5.04 11.14
C THR A 33 -1.63 -5.14 10.71
N PRO A 34 -1.15 -4.42 9.67
CA PRO A 34 0.26 -4.47 9.29
C PRO A 34 1.17 -3.91 10.38
N ALA A 35 0.74 -2.90 11.13
CA ALA A 35 1.48 -2.39 12.29
C ALA A 35 1.72 -3.48 13.34
N ARG A 36 0.69 -4.25 13.70
CA ARG A 36 0.80 -5.38 14.64
C ARG A 36 1.72 -6.48 14.13
N ILE A 37 1.60 -6.85 12.85
CA ILE A 37 2.49 -7.85 12.24
C ILE A 37 3.94 -7.38 12.31
N LEU A 38 4.20 -6.11 12.00
CA LEU A 38 5.54 -5.56 12.04
C LEU A 38 6.12 -5.60 13.46
N ILE A 39 5.37 -5.15 14.47
CA ILE A 39 5.80 -5.21 15.88
C ILE A 39 6.16 -6.64 16.25
N TYR A 40 5.27 -7.60 15.96
CA TYR A 40 5.50 -8.99 16.31
C TYR A 40 6.75 -9.58 15.64
N LEU A 41 7.01 -9.21 14.38
CA LEU A 41 8.22 -9.62 13.68
C LEU A 41 9.49 -8.96 14.25
N LEU A 42 9.43 -7.67 14.61
CA LEU A 42 10.58 -6.94 15.17
C LEU A 42 10.95 -7.45 16.57
N GLU A 43 9.97 -7.72 17.42
CA GLU A 43 10.18 -8.32 18.76
C GLU A 43 10.78 -9.72 18.67
N ASN A 44 10.54 -10.42 17.56
CA ASN A 44 10.97 -11.78 17.34
C ASN A 44 11.96 -11.90 16.16
N LYS A 45 12.78 -10.85 15.95
CA LYS A 45 13.66 -10.72 14.79
C LYS A 45 14.61 -11.89 14.56
N ASP A 46 15.01 -12.59 15.62
CA ASP A 46 16.03 -13.66 15.57
C ASP A 46 15.43 -15.06 15.30
N ARG A 47 14.12 -15.17 15.06
CA ARG A 47 13.45 -16.46 14.79
C ARG A 47 12.56 -16.43 13.55
N ILE A 48 12.24 -17.62 13.05
CA ILE A 48 11.23 -17.80 12.01
C ILE A 48 9.86 -17.87 12.69
N ILE A 49 8.96 -16.98 12.29
CA ILE A 49 7.58 -16.95 12.76
C ILE A 49 6.70 -17.70 11.77
N THR A 50 5.94 -18.67 12.25
CA THR A 50 5.04 -19.45 11.37
C THR A 50 3.81 -18.65 10.97
N ARG A 51 3.20 -19.00 9.83
CA ARG A 51 1.97 -18.34 9.37
C ARG A 51 0.82 -18.46 10.38
N THR A 52 0.66 -19.65 10.96
CA THR A 52 -0.37 -19.94 11.97
C THR A 52 -0.18 -19.08 13.21
N GLU A 53 1.05 -18.94 13.67
CA GLU A 53 1.37 -18.13 14.85
C GLU A 53 1.07 -16.64 14.63
N ILE A 54 1.38 -16.08 13.46
CA ILE A 54 1.02 -14.68 13.16
C ILE A 54 -0.51 -14.53 13.12
N LEU A 55 -1.23 -15.48 12.51
CA LEU A 55 -2.69 -15.45 12.47
C LEU A 55 -3.29 -15.46 13.88
N GLU A 56 -2.77 -16.32 14.76
CA GLU A 56 -3.21 -16.41 16.16
C GLU A 56 -2.95 -15.10 16.92
N LYS A 57 -1.72 -14.59 16.88
CA LYS A 57 -1.28 -13.43 17.69
C LYS A 57 -1.79 -12.08 17.19
N VAL A 58 -2.04 -11.93 15.89
CA VAL A 58 -2.46 -10.64 15.32
C VAL A 58 -3.98 -10.56 15.11
N TRP A 59 -4.64 -11.69 14.90
CA TRP A 59 -6.08 -11.74 14.64
C TRP A 59 -6.88 -12.46 15.71
N ASP A 60 -6.58 -13.74 15.99
CA ASP A 60 -7.45 -14.56 16.85
C ASP A 60 -7.51 -14.01 18.29
N GLU A 61 -6.37 -13.54 18.84
CA GLU A 61 -6.33 -12.87 20.16
C GLU A 61 -7.17 -11.58 20.24
N TYR A 62 -7.50 -11.01 19.09
CA TYR A 62 -8.35 -9.82 18.96
C TYR A 62 -9.77 -10.14 18.47
N GLY A 63 -10.14 -11.43 18.41
CA GLY A 63 -11.46 -11.87 17.95
C GLY A 63 -11.72 -11.61 16.46
N LEU A 64 -10.68 -11.47 15.65
CA LEU A 64 -10.78 -11.24 14.21
C LEU A 64 -10.58 -12.57 13.46
N GLN A 65 -11.32 -12.78 12.38
CA GLN A 65 -11.07 -13.90 11.46
C GLN A 65 -10.24 -13.43 10.26
N SER A 66 -9.16 -14.15 9.97
CA SER A 66 -8.26 -13.85 8.85
C SER A 66 -7.85 -15.10 8.10
N SER A 67 -7.26 -14.87 6.92
CA SER A 67 -6.81 -15.94 6.04
C SER A 67 -5.32 -15.83 5.77
N ASN A 68 -4.73 -16.92 5.28
CA ASN A 68 -3.37 -16.92 4.77
C ASN A 68 -3.16 -15.89 3.65
N ASN A 69 -4.18 -15.62 2.84
CA ASN A 69 -4.11 -14.62 1.79
C ASN A 69 -4.03 -13.20 2.39
N SER A 70 -4.84 -12.92 3.40
CA SER A 70 -4.83 -11.65 4.15
C SER A 70 -3.46 -11.41 4.80
N LEU A 71 -2.84 -12.43 5.40
CA LEU A 71 -1.46 -12.33 5.91
C LEU A 71 -0.46 -11.97 4.80
N SER A 72 -0.50 -12.69 3.66
CA SER A 72 0.39 -12.40 2.52
C SER A 72 0.22 -10.97 2.01
N GLN A 73 -1.01 -10.47 1.89
CA GLN A 73 -1.28 -9.09 1.47
C GLN A 73 -0.67 -8.05 2.42
N ASN A 74 -0.79 -8.27 3.73
CA ASN A 74 -0.21 -7.38 4.73
C ASN A 74 1.32 -7.40 4.70
N ILE A 75 1.95 -8.57 4.52
CA ILE A 75 3.40 -8.66 4.35
C ILE A 75 3.86 -7.93 3.09
N SER A 76 3.13 -8.07 1.98
CA SER A 76 3.42 -7.32 0.74
C SER A 76 3.30 -5.81 0.93
N LEU A 77 2.29 -5.35 1.70
CA LEU A 77 2.12 -3.95 2.05
C LEU A 77 3.30 -3.44 2.88
N LEU A 78 3.71 -4.16 3.93
CA LEU A 78 4.88 -3.78 4.74
C LEU A 78 6.15 -3.64 3.90
N ARG A 79 6.42 -4.62 3.02
CA ARG A 79 7.56 -4.56 2.10
C ARG A 79 7.50 -3.37 1.15
N LYS A 80 6.30 -3.02 0.67
CA LYS A 80 6.10 -1.84 -0.17
C LYS A 80 6.39 -0.55 0.61
N SER A 81 5.88 -0.43 1.84
CA SER A 81 6.12 0.72 2.70
C SER A 81 7.61 0.94 2.98
N PHE A 82 8.40 -0.12 3.22
CA PHE A 82 9.85 0.01 3.38
C PHE A 82 10.55 0.49 2.11
N ARG A 83 10.13 0.01 0.94
CA ARG A 83 10.69 0.46 -0.35
C ARG A 83 10.37 1.92 -0.66
N GLU A 84 9.14 2.37 -0.34
CA GLU A 84 8.74 3.78 -0.48
C GLU A 84 9.61 4.72 0.35
N LEU A 85 10.15 4.23 1.47
CA LEU A 85 11.08 4.94 2.34
C LEU A 85 12.55 4.83 1.91
N GLY A 86 12.82 4.21 0.75
CA GLY A 86 14.16 4.08 0.18
C GLY A 86 14.97 2.86 0.66
N TYR A 87 14.34 1.92 1.38
CA TYR A 87 15.01 0.69 1.80
C TYR A 87 14.94 -0.37 0.70
N ILE A 88 16.08 -0.65 0.06
CA ILE A 88 16.17 -1.50 -1.14
C ILE A 88 16.21 -2.99 -0.78
N GLU A 89 16.86 -3.34 0.33
CA GLU A 89 16.98 -4.74 0.78
C GLU A 89 15.67 -5.22 1.42
N GLU A 90 15.39 -6.53 1.35
CA GLU A 90 14.15 -7.06 1.91
C GLU A 90 14.27 -7.28 3.42
N ILE A 91 13.64 -6.41 4.23
CA ILE A 91 13.65 -6.52 5.70
C ILE A 91 12.92 -7.78 6.18
N ILE A 92 11.74 -8.06 5.62
CA ILE A 92 10.91 -9.21 5.99
C ILE A 92 11.09 -10.30 4.95
N LEU A 93 11.78 -11.38 5.28
CA LEU A 93 12.05 -12.50 4.39
C LEU A 93 10.96 -13.57 4.48
N THR A 94 10.57 -14.14 3.33
CA THR A 94 9.67 -15.32 3.27
C THR A 94 10.49 -16.59 3.44
N VAL A 95 10.08 -17.47 4.36
CA VAL A 95 10.55 -18.85 4.45
C VAL A 95 9.49 -19.77 3.83
N PRO A 96 9.71 -20.33 2.62
CA PRO A 96 8.71 -21.11 1.91
C PRO A 96 8.12 -22.23 2.77
N LYS A 97 6.79 -22.37 2.74
CA LYS A 97 6.00 -23.36 3.51
C LYS A 97 6.07 -23.23 5.04
N VAL A 98 6.82 -22.28 5.58
CA VAL A 98 6.98 -22.10 7.04
C VAL A 98 6.36 -20.77 7.50
N GLY A 99 6.84 -19.65 6.96
CA GLY A 99 6.40 -18.34 7.44
C GLY A 99 7.36 -17.22 7.07
N PHE A 100 7.69 -16.37 8.05
CA PHE A 100 8.42 -15.11 7.83
C PHE A 100 9.48 -14.88 8.91
N ARG A 101 10.51 -14.11 8.60
CA ARG A 101 11.55 -13.69 9.55
C ARG A 101 12.09 -12.30 9.18
N ILE A 102 12.74 -11.63 10.13
CA ILE A 102 13.56 -10.47 9.81
C ILE A 102 14.90 -10.94 9.21
N SER A 103 15.43 -10.18 8.25
CA SER A 103 16.76 -10.42 7.67
C SER A 103 17.86 -10.26 8.73
N GLU A 104 18.78 -11.21 8.79
CA GLU A 104 19.94 -11.20 9.71
C GLU A 104 20.87 -10.01 9.49
N ASN A 105 20.83 -9.40 8.30
CA ASN A 105 21.65 -8.25 7.95
C ASN A 105 21.06 -6.93 8.45
N VAL A 106 19.83 -6.94 9.00
CA VAL A 106 19.14 -5.74 9.48
C VAL A 106 19.42 -5.56 10.96
N ILE A 107 20.11 -4.47 11.30
CA ILE A 107 20.31 -4.06 12.69
C ILE A 107 19.01 -3.43 13.20
N ILE A 108 18.47 -3.93 14.31
CA ILE A 108 17.30 -3.35 14.96
C ILE A 108 17.73 -2.91 16.36
N GLU A 109 17.62 -1.61 16.60
CA GLU A 109 17.86 -0.99 17.90
C GLU A 109 16.54 -0.47 18.46
N THR A 110 16.18 -0.89 19.66
CA THR A 110 15.02 -0.34 20.35
C THR A 110 15.49 0.84 21.19
N GLU A 111 15.04 2.04 20.84
CA GLU A 111 15.23 3.19 21.71
C GLU A 111 14.28 3.05 22.90
N GLN A 112 14.82 2.54 24.01
CA GLN A 112 14.20 2.78 25.31
C GLN A 112 14.45 4.24 25.69
N PRO A 113 13.47 4.96 26.25
CA PRO A 113 13.70 6.31 26.77
C PRO A 113 14.55 6.19 28.03
N LEU A 114 15.87 6.21 27.88
CA LEU A 114 16.82 6.34 28.98
C LEU A 114 17.45 7.72 28.88
N SER A 115 16.90 8.60 29.72
CA SER A 115 17.59 9.65 30.50
C SER A 115 18.95 10.08 29.95
N GLN A 116 18.94 11.28 29.35
CA GLN A 116 20.12 12.11 29.17
C GLN A 116 20.83 12.27 30.51
N ASP A 117 22.05 11.75 30.63
CA ASP A 117 23.13 12.50 31.27
C ASP A 117 24.51 11.95 30.85
N GLN A 118 25.25 12.87 30.23
CA GLN A 118 26.70 13.06 30.32
C GLN A 118 27.64 12.19 29.50
N ILE A 119 28.01 12.78 28.36
CA ILE A 119 29.35 12.76 27.78
C ILE A 119 30.34 13.25 28.84
N GLU A 120 31.35 12.45 29.17
CA GLU A 120 32.62 12.97 29.70
C GLU A 120 33.78 12.29 28.97
N ILE A 121 34.61 13.13 28.36
CA ILE A 121 35.87 12.79 27.72
C ILE A 121 36.91 12.70 28.84
N GLU A 122 37.48 11.53 29.08
CA GLU A 122 38.75 11.42 29.79
C GLU A 122 39.75 10.60 28.97
N GLU A 123 40.75 11.31 28.46
CA GLU A 123 42.05 10.74 28.12
C GLU A 123 42.64 10.10 29.38
N SER A 124 42.87 8.79 29.36
CA SER A 124 43.90 8.21 30.21
C SER A 124 44.62 7.05 29.52
N SER A 125 45.91 7.28 29.39
CA SER A 125 46.94 6.35 28.96
C SER A 125 47.05 5.13 29.89
N HIS A 126 46.84 3.93 29.37
CA HIS A 126 47.56 2.75 29.88
C HIS A 126 47.80 1.70 28.80
N SER A 127 49.09 1.52 28.53
CA SER A 127 49.70 0.44 27.77
C SER A 127 49.50 -0.90 28.47
N HIS A 128 48.88 -1.87 27.78
CA HIS A 128 49.19 -3.29 27.97
C HIS A 128 49.03 -4.05 26.63
N GLU A 129 50.13 -4.62 26.17
CA GLU A 129 50.24 -5.51 25.00
C GLU A 129 49.51 -6.84 25.22
N MET A 130 48.88 -7.37 24.15
CA MET A 130 49.03 -8.73 23.61
C MET A 130 48.25 -8.88 22.27
N PRO A 131 48.34 -9.99 21.52
CA PRO A 131 49.38 -10.54 20.63
C PRO A 131 49.12 -10.25 19.12
N PRO A 132 50.02 -10.61 18.17
CA PRO A 132 49.94 -10.16 16.78
C PRO A 132 48.96 -10.99 15.92
N GLN A 133 48.10 -10.31 15.16
CA GLN A 133 47.29 -10.87 14.07
C GLN A 133 48.09 -10.90 12.74
N PRO A 134 47.91 -11.92 11.88
CA PRO A 134 48.71 -12.11 10.68
C PRO A 134 48.38 -11.09 9.59
N LYS A 135 49.41 -10.44 9.04
CA LYS A 135 49.31 -9.61 7.83
C LYS A 135 49.13 -10.50 6.60
N ARG A 136 47.93 -10.49 5.99
CA ARG A 136 47.74 -10.95 4.61
C ARG A 136 47.83 -9.77 3.65
N LYS A 137 48.98 -9.65 2.96
CA LYS A 137 49.11 -8.87 1.73
C LYS A 137 48.27 -9.54 0.64
N GLY A 138 47.19 -8.91 0.21
CA GLY A 138 46.41 -9.28 -0.97
C GLY A 138 46.63 -8.27 -2.09
N ARG A 139 47.16 -8.74 -3.22
CA ARG A 139 47.48 -7.96 -4.44
C ARG A 139 46.27 -7.13 -4.90
N TRP A 140 46.44 -5.82 -5.04
CA TRP A 140 45.53 -4.96 -5.80
C TRP A 140 45.68 -5.27 -7.30
N ALA A 141 45.03 -6.35 -7.75
CA ALA A 141 44.96 -6.72 -9.15
C ALA A 141 43.57 -6.35 -9.72
N ASN A 142 43.57 -5.38 -10.63
CA ASN A 142 42.56 -5.09 -11.66
C ASN A 142 41.06 -5.08 -11.26
N TYR A 143 40.71 -4.43 -10.15
CA TYR A 143 39.31 -4.14 -9.78
C TYR A 143 38.59 -3.21 -10.76
N THR A 144 39.32 -2.46 -11.59
CA THR A 144 38.72 -1.55 -12.59
C THR A 144 37.83 -2.27 -13.59
N LEU A 145 38.25 -3.45 -14.05
CA LEU A 145 37.50 -4.24 -15.04
C LEU A 145 36.22 -4.85 -14.44
N LEU A 146 36.30 -5.30 -13.18
CA LEU A 146 35.14 -5.78 -12.42
C LEU A 146 34.14 -4.65 -12.16
N VAL A 147 34.61 -3.47 -11.76
CA VAL A 147 33.76 -2.30 -11.53
C VAL A 147 33.08 -1.86 -12.83
N THR A 148 33.79 -1.85 -13.97
CA THR A 148 33.16 -1.49 -15.26
C THR A 148 32.09 -2.49 -15.69
N LEU A 149 32.27 -3.79 -15.44
CA LEU A 149 31.27 -4.81 -15.76
C LEU A 149 30.03 -4.69 -14.88
N ILE A 150 30.20 -4.39 -13.59
CA ILE A 150 29.08 -4.15 -12.67
C ILE A 150 28.29 -2.92 -13.10
N VAL A 151 28.96 -1.81 -13.41
CA VAL A 151 28.28 -0.58 -13.88
C VAL A 151 27.54 -0.81 -15.20
N ALA A 152 28.16 -1.50 -16.17
CA ALA A 152 27.51 -1.85 -17.43
C ALA A 152 26.30 -2.76 -17.22
N SER A 153 26.39 -3.72 -16.30
CA SER A 153 25.28 -4.60 -15.93
C SER A 153 24.13 -3.81 -15.31
N ILE A 154 24.40 -2.85 -14.43
CA ILE A 154 23.37 -2.00 -13.80
C ILE A 154 22.70 -1.10 -14.85
N LEU A 155 23.47 -0.54 -15.80
CA LEU A 155 22.92 0.27 -16.89
C LEU A 155 22.04 -0.58 -17.82
N LEU A 156 22.44 -1.82 -18.10
CA LEU A 156 21.66 -2.72 -18.94
C LEU A 156 20.37 -3.18 -18.25
N THR A 157 20.41 -3.51 -16.95
CA THR A 157 19.21 -3.93 -16.21
C THR A 157 18.22 -2.78 -16.05
N THR A 158 18.70 -1.55 -15.81
CA THR A 158 17.83 -0.37 -15.74
C THR A 158 17.20 -0.02 -17.08
N LEU A 159 17.94 -0.15 -18.19
CA LEU A 159 17.39 0.03 -19.53
C LEU A 159 16.33 -1.04 -19.87
N LEU A 160 16.59 -2.31 -19.53
CA LEU A 160 15.62 -3.39 -19.72
C LEU A 160 14.39 -3.21 -18.83
N ALA A 161 14.56 -2.76 -17.58
CA ALA A 161 13.44 -2.47 -16.69
C ALA A 161 12.54 -1.37 -17.25
N GLN A 162 13.09 -0.30 -17.84
CA GLN A 162 12.29 0.74 -18.52
C GLN A 162 11.50 0.23 -19.73
N LEU A 163 11.98 -0.84 -20.39
CA LEU A 163 11.25 -1.48 -21.49
C LEU A 163 10.12 -2.39 -20.98
N VAL A 164 10.28 -2.98 -19.79
CA VAL A 164 9.28 -3.87 -19.16
C VAL A 164 8.23 -3.10 -18.33
N ASP A 165 8.61 -1.98 -17.70
CA ASP A 165 7.71 -1.17 -16.85
C ASP A 165 6.54 -0.56 -17.63
N LYS A 166 6.63 -0.51 -18.97
CA LYS A 166 5.53 -0.02 -19.80
C LYS A 166 4.31 -0.95 -19.79
N GLU A 167 4.45 -2.21 -19.34
CA GLU A 167 3.35 -3.16 -19.21
C GLU A 167 2.69 -3.18 -17.82
N ASN A 168 3.25 -2.52 -16.81
CA ASN A 168 2.86 -2.73 -15.40
C ASN A 168 2.32 -1.49 -14.67
N MET A 169 1.97 -0.42 -15.38
CA MET A 169 1.02 0.52 -14.79
C MET A 169 -0.32 -0.19 -14.66
N ASP A 170 -0.90 -0.20 -13.46
CA ASP A 170 -2.29 -0.54 -13.22
C ASP A 170 -3.16 0.43 -14.05
N ILE A 171 -3.35 0.12 -15.34
CA ILE A 171 -4.26 0.84 -16.21
C ILE A 171 -5.65 0.46 -15.69
N VAL A 172 -6.20 1.28 -14.79
CA VAL A 172 -7.62 1.25 -14.50
C VAL A 172 -8.31 1.52 -15.84
N PRO A 173 -9.04 0.55 -16.41
CA PRO A 173 -9.65 0.75 -17.71
C PRO A 173 -10.61 1.93 -17.62
N GLU A 174 -10.44 2.90 -18.53
CA GLU A 174 -11.34 4.04 -18.61
C GLU A 174 -12.76 3.54 -18.93
N ALA A 175 -13.68 3.74 -18.00
CA ALA A 175 -15.06 3.31 -18.16
C ALA A 175 -15.78 4.25 -19.13
N LYS A 176 -16.38 3.70 -20.19
CA LYS A 176 -17.20 4.47 -21.13
C LYS A 176 -18.59 4.69 -20.54
N LEU A 177 -19.05 5.94 -20.57
CA LEU A 177 -20.40 6.32 -20.17
C LEU A 177 -21.33 6.37 -21.38
N TYR A 178 -22.48 5.71 -21.27
CA TYR A 178 -23.52 5.69 -22.30
C TYR A 178 -24.70 6.56 -21.86
N PRO A 179 -25.11 7.56 -22.63
CA PRO A 179 -26.21 8.45 -22.24
C PRO A 179 -27.54 7.70 -22.28
N ILE A 180 -28.36 7.88 -21.24
CA ILE A 180 -29.71 7.32 -21.16
C ILE A 180 -30.81 8.38 -21.14
N GLY A 181 -30.46 9.66 -20.97
CA GLY A 181 -31.39 10.78 -21.01
C GLY A 181 -31.01 11.88 -20.03
N ASN A 182 -31.97 12.72 -19.65
CA ASN A 182 -31.81 13.77 -18.65
C ASN A 182 -32.82 13.58 -17.51
N ILE A 183 -32.37 13.83 -16.28
CA ILE A 183 -33.20 13.89 -15.07
C ILE A 183 -33.20 15.37 -14.63
N GLY A 184 -34.28 16.08 -14.93
CA GLY A 184 -34.28 17.54 -14.83
C GLY A 184 -33.24 18.17 -15.77
N GLN A 185 -32.33 18.98 -15.23
CA GLN A 185 -31.20 19.56 -15.96
C GLN A 185 -29.92 18.71 -15.96
N CYS A 186 -29.90 17.59 -15.23
CA CYS A 186 -28.72 16.74 -15.10
C CYS A 186 -28.75 15.62 -16.16
N PRO A 187 -27.72 15.47 -17.00
CA PRO A 187 -27.60 14.33 -17.89
C PRO A 187 -27.35 13.04 -17.11
N ALA A 188 -27.96 11.96 -17.55
CA ALA A 188 -27.90 10.65 -16.92
C ALA A 188 -27.24 9.62 -17.84
N PHE A 189 -26.37 8.79 -17.27
CA PHE A 189 -25.53 7.83 -17.98
C PHE A 189 -25.57 6.44 -17.32
N THR A 190 -25.22 5.41 -18.10
CA THR A 190 -24.96 4.04 -17.64
C THR A 190 -23.54 3.60 -18.00
N LEU A 191 -23.04 2.57 -17.31
CA LEU A 191 -21.73 1.95 -17.62
C LEU A 191 -21.80 0.96 -18.79
N ASP A 192 -22.99 0.42 -19.05
CA ASP A 192 -23.23 -0.57 -20.10
C ASP A 192 -24.13 0.03 -21.19
N HIS A 193 -23.96 -0.44 -22.43
CA HIS A 193 -24.78 -0.05 -23.56
C HIS A 193 -26.05 -0.93 -23.62
N TYR A 194 -27.22 -0.30 -23.59
CA TYR A 194 -28.51 -1.00 -23.61
C TYR A 194 -29.30 -0.71 -24.90
N SER A 195 -30.29 -1.55 -25.21
CA SER A 195 -31.24 -1.29 -26.30
C SER A 195 -32.17 -0.12 -25.97
N GLU A 196 -32.67 0.60 -26.98
CA GLU A 196 -33.55 1.76 -26.78
C GLU A 196 -34.76 1.47 -25.88
N LYS A 197 -35.34 0.27 -25.98
CA LYS A 197 -36.45 -0.18 -25.14
C LYS A 197 -36.08 -0.24 -23.65
N LEU A 198 -34.86 -0.67 -23.32
CA LEU A 198 -34.36 -0.76 -21.95
C LEU A 198 -33.90 0.60 -21.41
N VAL A 199 -33.40 1.48 -22.27
CA VAL A 199 -32.99 2.85 -21.91
C VAL A 199 -34.16 3.62 -21.28
N ALA A 200 -35.34 3.57 -21.90
CA ALA A 200 -36.52 4.26 -21.38
C ALA A 200 -36.93 3.77 -19.97
N SER A 201 -36.99 2.46 -19.76
CA SER A 201 -37.35 1.87 -18.46
C SER A 201 -36.31 2.17 -17.37
N LYS A 202 -35.01 2.13 -17.71
CA LYS A 202 -33.93 2.47 -16.79
C LYS A 202 -33.94 3.96 -16.43
N LEU A 203 -34.18 4.85 -17.40
CA LEU A 203 -34.29 6.30 -17.15
C LEU A 203 -35.48 6.62 -16.23
N GLN A 204 -36.62 5.96 -16.43
CA GLN A 204 -37.80 6.14 -15.58
C GLN A 204 -37.50 5.76 -14.12
N LEU A 205 -36.89 4.60 -13.89
CA LEU A 205 -36.51 4.15 -12.55
C LEU A 205 -35.44 5.07 -11.92
N ALA A 206 -34.43 5.46 -12.68
CA ALA A 206 -33.41 6.41 -12.22
C ALA A 206 -34.03 7.76 -11.82
N THR A 207 -35.03 8.24 -12.56
CA THR A 207 -35.76 9.48 -12.26
C THR A 207 -36.54 9.38 -10.96
N GLU A 208 -37.24 8.26 -10.73
CA GLU A 208 -37.98 8.02 -9.49
C GLU A 208 -37.05 8.04 -8.27
N LEU A 209 -35.91 7.35 -8.38
CA LEU A 209 -34.91 7.28 -7.31
C LEU A 209 -34.21 8.62 -7.06
N ALA A 210 -33.87 9.36 -8.12
CA ALA A 210 -33.28 10.69 -8.02
C ALA A 210 -34.22 11.64 -7.28
N ASN A 211 -35.50 11.70 -7.69
CA ASN A 211 -36.48 12.58 -7.06
C ASN A 211 -36.70 12.27 -5.58
N LYS A 212 -36.52 11.00 -5.17
CA LYS A 212 -36.70 10.56 -3.79
C LYS A 212 -35.46 10.77 -2.92
N HIS A 213 -34.26 10.59 -3.46
CA HIS A 213 -33.03 10.48 -2.65
C HIS A 213 -31.91 11.45 -3.04
N LEU A 214 -31.84 11.88 -4.29
CA LEU A 214 -30.74 12.68 -4.85
C LEU A 214 -31.29 13.72 -5.84
N PRO A 215 -31.82 14.87 -5.38
CA PRO A 215 -32.33 15.90 -6.28
C PRO A 215 -31.21 16.47 -7.14
N CYS A 216 -31.52 16.77 -8.41
CA CYS A 216 -30.54 17.30 -9.37
C CYS A 216 -30.02 18.67 -8.94
N ILE A 217 -28.71 18.86 -9.04
CA ILE A 217 -28.00 20.11 -8.77
C ILE A 217 -27.22 20.56 -10.00
N ASP A 218 -26.95 21.85 -10.09
CA ASP A 218 -26.27 22.42 -11.25
C ASP A 218 -24.89 21.80 -11.47
N ASN A 219 -24.51 21.69 -12.75
CA ASN A 219 -23.22 21.17 -13.19
C ASN A 219 -22.90 19.75 -12.68
N SER A 220 -23.93 18.90 -12.57
CA SER A 220 -23.80 17.52 -12.12
C SER A 220 -24.40 16.53 -13.11
N ILE A 221 -23.95 15.28 -13.02
CA ILE A 221 -24.42 14.17 -13.86
C ILE A 221 -24.87 13.01 -13.01
N TYR A 222 -25.77 12.18 -13.52
CA TYR A 222 -26.11 10.92 -12.90
C TYR A 222 -25.38 9.75 -13.55
N ILE A 223 -24.86 8.85 -12.74
CA ILE A 223 -24.39 7.52 -13.17
C ILE A 223 -25.31 6.48 -12.53
N PHE A 224 -26.01 5.73 -13.37
CA PHE A 224 -26.98 4.72 -12.95
C PHE A 224 -26.52 3.33 -13.36
N LYS A 225 -26.61 2.38 -12.41
CA LYS A 225 -26.40 0.96 -12.68
C LYS A 225 -27.52 0.15 -12.02
N LEU A 226 -28.02 -0.82 -12.77
CA LEU A 226 -29.06 -1.72 -12.34
C LEU A 226 -28.64 -3.14 -12.68
N ASP A 227 -28.69 -4.04 -11.70
CA ASP A 227 -28.49 -5.46 -11.95
C ASP A 227 -29.56 -5.99 -12.91
N ASP A 228 -29.15 -6.82 -13.88
CA ASP A 228 -30.04 -7.35 -14.91
C ASP A 228 -31.19 -8.21 -14.33
N ASN A 229 -30.94 -8.84 -13.17
CA ASN A 229 -31.92 -9.64 -12.44
C ASN A 229 -33.09 -8.81 -11.88
N TYR A 230 -32.88 -7.50 -11.67
CA TYR A 230 -33.90 -6.62 -11.12
C TYR A 230 -35.10 -6.46 -12.06
N ILE A 231 -34.85 -6.42 -13.38
CA ILE A 231 -35.90 -6.17 -14.38
C ILE A 231 -36.92 -7.33 -14.43
N GLN A 232 -36.51 -8.56 -14.10
CA GLN A 232 -37.37 -9.74 -14.20
C GLN A 232 -37.96 -10.17 -12.85
N ASN A 233 -37.18 -10.11 -11.78
CA ASN A 233 -37.56 -10.68 -10.48
C ASN A 233 -37.62 -9.66 -9.33
N HIS A 234 -37.40 -8.36 -9.60
CA HIS A 234 -37.29 -7.32 -8.56
C HIS A 234 -36.30 -7.66 -7.43
N SER A 235 -35.29 -8.49 -7.75
CA SER A 235 -34.25 -8.90 -6.82
C SER A 235 -32.91 -8.51 -7.42
N GLY A 236 -32.10 -7.79 -6.66
CA GLY A 236 -30.83 -7.26 -7.14
C GLY A 236 -30.46 -5.92 -6.51
N ARG A 237 -29.42 -5.29 -7.08
CA ARG A 237 -28.87 -4.03 -6.60
C ARG A 237 -29.16 -2.91 -7.56
N ILE A 238 -29.54 -1.78 -7.00
CA ILE A 238 -29.66 -0.53 -7.71
C ILE A 238 -28.61 0.43 -7.18
N PHE A 239 -27.87 1.05 -8.09
CA PHE A 239 -26.89 2.08 -7.78
C PHE A 239 -27.22 3.35 -8.58
N LEU A 240 -27.29 4.47 -7.88
CA LEU A 240 -27.44 5.79 -8.47
C LEU A 240 -26.43 6.73 -7.82
N SER A 241 -25.62 7.39 -8.64
CA SER A 241 -24.65 8.39 -8.19
C SER A 241 -24.95 9.73 -8.84
N LEU A 242 -24.91 10.82 -8.06
CA LEU A 242 -24.94 12.20 -8.55
C LEU A 242 -23.54 12.80 -8.38
N CYS A 243 -22.85 13.05 -9.50
CA CYS A 243 -21.48 13.55 -9.51
C CYS A 243 -21.40 14.99 -10.01
N SER A 244 -20.85 15.89 -9.21
CA SER A 244 -20.58 17.28 -9.57
C SER A 244 -19.28 17.43 -10.34
N ILE A 245 -19.31 18.15 -11.45
CA ILE A 245 -18.14 18.36 -12.30
C ILE A 245 -17.37 19.60 -11.82
N SER A 246 -16.04 19.48 -11.68
CA SER A 246 -15.18 20.64 -11.42
C SER A 246 -14.92 21.42 -12.70
N LYS A 247 -15.06 22.75 -12.65
CA LYS A 247 -14.62 23.64 -13.75
C LYS A 247 -13.11 23.89 -13.77
N LEU A 248 -12.39 23.51 -12.71
CA LEU A 248 -10.96 23.83 -12.54
C LEU A 248 -10.00 22.83 -13.19
N HIS A 249 -10.45 21.58 -13.42
CA HIS A 249 -9.63 20.53 -14.04
C HIS A 249 -10.49 19.70 -14.99
N ASP A 250 -10.29 19.93 -16.30
CA ASP A 250 -10.56 19.02 -17.42
C ASP A 250 -11.67 17.97 -17.18
N SER A 251 -12.90 18.43 -16.97
CA SER A 251 -14.10 17.58 -16.83
C SER A 251 -14.05 16.53 -15.71
N SER A 252 -13.22 16.71 -14.68
CA SER A 252 -13.09 15.73 -13.59
C SER A 252 -14.23 15.86 -12.57
N PHE A 253 -14.66 14.72 -12.02
CA PHE A 253 -15.64 14.70 -10.93
C PHE A 253 -15.00 15.27 -9.65
N SER A 254 -15.64 16.31 -9.10
CA SER A 254 -15.24 16.94 -7.86
C SER A 254 -15.77 16.22 -6.63
N ASN A 255 -17.01 15.73 -6.70
CA ASN A 255 -17.71 15.05 -5.63
C ASN A 255 -18.82 14.18 -6.21
N CYS A 256 -19.07 13.02 -5.60
CA CYS A 256 -20.18 12.14 -5.97
C CYS A 256 -20.97 11.76 -4.72
N GLN A 257 -22.30 11.77 -4.83
CA GLN A 257 -23.20 11.31 -3.78
C GLN A 257 -23.97 10.09 -4.26
N ASP A 258 -23.91 9.01 -3.50
CA ASP A 258 -24.36 7.68 -3.92
C ASP A 258 -25.58 7.20 -3.14
N VAL A 259 -26.46 6.49 -3.83
CA VAL A 259 -27.58 5.74 -3.26
C VAL A 259 -27.47 4.30 -3.73
N TYR A 260 -27.51 3.39 -2.75
CA TYR A 260 -27.54 1.95 -2.97
C TYR A 260 -28.83 1.38 -2.40
N ILE A 261 -29.57 0.65 -3.22
CA ILE A 261 -30.78 -0.06 -2.80
C ILE A 261 -30.57 -1.55 -3.03
N TYR A 262 -30.92 -2.31 -2.01
CA TYR A 262 -30.87 -3.77 -2.01
C TYR A 262 -32.30 -4.28 -1.88
N GLU A 263 -32.82 -4.91 -2.93
CA GLU A 263 -34.06 -5.66 -2.86
C GLU A 263 -33.73 -7.15 -2.86
N ASN A 264 -34.16 -7.84 -1.80
CA ASN A 264 -33.98 -9.28 -1.59
C ASN A 264 -35.05 -10.06 -2.33
#